data_AF-A0A2K5Q0J9-F1
#
_entry.id   AF-A0A2K5Q0J9-F1
#
_cell.length_a   1.000
_cell.length_b   1.000
_cell.length_c   1.000
_cell.angle_alpha   90.00
_cell.angle_beta   90.00
_cell.angle_gamma   90.00
#
_symmetry.space_group_name_H-M   'P 1'
#
loop_
_entity.id
_entity.type
_entity.pdbx_description
1 polymer ?
#
loop_
_entity_poly.entity_id
_entity_poly.type
_entity_poly.pdbx_seq_one_letter_code
_entity_poly.pdbx_strand_id
1 'polypeptide(L)'
;MASAVLALRIRTAVTSSLSPAPATALAVRYASKKTGGSSKNLGGKSSGRCLGIKKVEGHYVHARSILGTQRHFRWHPGAHSAIRWRWF
;
A
#
# COMPACT_ATOMS: atom_id res chain seq x y z
N MET A 1 48.87 -18.24 -77.72
CA MET A 1 47.85 -19.29 -77.45
C MET A 1 47.82 -19.57 -75.95
N ALA A 2 47.34 -18.60 -75.19
CA ALA A 2 47.07 -18.64 -73.75
C ALA A 2 46.22 -17.41 -73.45
N SER A 3 45.27 -17.53 -72.52
CA SER A 3 44.35 -16.48 -72.06
C SER A 3 43.03 -16.37 -72.85
N ALA A 4 42.02 -17.10 -72.36
CA ALA A 4 40.61 -16.66 -72.36
C ALA A 4 39.66 -17.78 -71.83
N VAL A 5 40.18 -18.94 -71.40
CA VAL A 5 39.39 -20.00 -70.74
C VAL A 5 38.80 -19.56 -69.37
N LEU A 6 39.03 -18.32 -68.93
CA LEU A 6 38.60 -17.82 -67.62
C LEU A 6 37.64 -16.60 -67.68
N ALA A 7 36.97 -16.36 -68.81
CA ALA A 7 35.96 -15.32 -68.85
C ALA A 7 34.55 -15.92 -68.84
N LEU A 8 33.94 -15.88 -67.65
CA LEU A 8 32.50 -15.81 -67.47
C LEU A 8 31.71 -17.13 -67.52
N ARG A 9 32.21 -18.14 -66.82
CA ARG A 9 31.39 -19.22 -66.20
C ARG A 9 30.56 -18.72 -64.99
N ILE A 10 30.04 -17.49 -65.02
CA ILE A 10 29.28 -16.90 -63.90
C ILE A 10 28.11 -16.09 -64.46
N ARG A 11 27.06 -16.77 -64.91
CA ARG A 11 25.76 -16.13 -65.19
C ARG A 11 24.54 -16.94 -64.69
N THR A 12 24.73 -17.88 -63.77
CA THR A 12 23.65 -18.81 -63.37
C THR A 12 23.41 -18.91 -61.85
N ALA A 13 23.64 -17.86 -61.07
CA ALA A 13 23.32 -17.90 -59.63
C ALA A 13 23.21 -16.52 -58.97
N VAL A 14 22.26 -15.68 -59.41
CA VAL A 14 21.85 -14.51 -58.60
C VAL A 14 20.33 -14.36 -58.67
N THR A 15 19.63 -15.40 -58.22
CA THR A 15 18.19 -15.34 -57.92
C THR A 15 17.93 -16.24 -56.72
N SER A 16 18.62 -15.98 -55.62
CA SER A 16 18.38 -16.63 -54.34
C SER A 16 18.55 -15.62 -53.22
N SER A 17 17.51 -14.82 -52.96
CA SER A 17 17.17 -14.30 -51.61
C SER A 17 16.15 -13.15 -51.68
N LEU A 18 14.96 -13.44 -52.19
CA LEU A 18 13.77 -12.67 -51.80
C LEU A 18 12.79 -13.63 -51.15
N SER A 19 13.21 -14.19 -50.01
CA SER A 19 12.28 -14.83 -49.09
C SER A 19 11.60 -13.72 -48.30
N PRO A 20 10.25 -13.59 -48.33
CA PRO A 20 9.59 -12.66 -47.43
C PRO A 20 9.87 -13.11 -45.99
N ALA A 21 10.49 -12.24 -45.21
CA ALA A 21 10.65 -12.46 -43.77
C ALA A 21 9.27 -12.81 -43.18
N PRO A 22 9.15 -13.86 -42.33
CA PRO A 22 7.86 -14.20 -41.74
C PRO A 22 7.34 -12.98 -40.99
N ALA A 23 6.15 -12.53 -41.39
CA ALA A 23 5.49 -11.36 -40.88
C ALA A 23 5.50 -11.38 -39.35
N THR A 24 6.19 -10.39 -38.78
CA THR A 24 5.98 -9.80 -37.46
C THR A 24 5.07 -10.62 -36.55
N ALA A 25 5.68 -11.39 -35.64
CA ALA A 25 4.97 -11.94 -34.49
C ALA A 25 4.15 -10.82 -33.85
N LEU A 26 2.84 -10.87 -34.01
CA LEU A 26 1.92 -9.89 -33.44
C LEU A 26 2.15 -9.91 -31.93
N ALA A 27 2.73 -8.84 -31.39
CA ALA A 27 2.97 -8.69 -29.98
C ALA A 27 1.61 -8.55 -29.27
N VAL A 28 0.99 -9.68 -28.94
CA VAL A 28 -0.25 -9.74 -28.16
C VAL A 28 0.05 -9.22 -26.76
N ARG A 29 -0.43 -8.01 -26.45
CA ARG A 29 -0.45 -7.50 -25.08
C ARG A 29 -1.66 -8.09 -24.37
N TYR A 30 -1.44 -9.11 -23.54
CA TYR A 30 -2.46 -9.52 -22.58
C TYR A 30 -2.68 -8.39 -21.58
N ALA A 31 -3.87 -7.80 -21.56
CA ALA A 31 -4.25 -6.85 -20.54
C ALA A 31 -4.29 -7.58 -19.19
N SER A 32 -3.32 -7.31 -18.31
CA SER A 32 -3.38 -7.81 -16.94
C SER A 32 -4.58 -7.16 -16.27
N LYS A 33 -5.51 -7.96 -15.74
CA LYS A 33 -6.54 -7.42 -14.85
C LYS A 33 -5.80 -6.75 -13.70
N LYS A 34 -6.08 -5.47 -13.46
CA LYS A 34 -5.48 -4.72 -12.36
C LYS A 34 -5.77 -5.47 -11.06
N THR A 35 -4.75 -6.08 -10.48
CA THR A 35 -4.86 -6.78 -9.19
C THR A 35 -5.46 -5.81 -8.17
N GLY A 36 -6.55 -6.23 -7.52
CA GLY A 36 -7.18 -5.45 -6.45
C GLY A 36 -6.22 -5.32 -5.27
N GLY A 37 -5.96 -4.09 -4.83
CA GLY A 37 -5.14 -3.84 -3.63
C GLY A 37 -5.92 -4.14 -2.36
N SER A 38 -5.30 -4.84 -1.41
CA SER A 38 -5.82 -5.00 -0.05
C SER A 38 -5.24 -3.93 0.87
N SER A 39 -6.03 -3.43 1.82
CA SER A 39 -5.54 -2.48 2.81
C SER A 39 -4.63 -3.18 3.81
N LYS A 40 -3.42 -2.66 4.01
CA LYS A 40 -2.50 -3.13 5.08
C LYS A 40 -2.85 -2.59 6.48
N ASN A 41 -3.90 -1.78 6.58
CA ASN A 41 -4.32 -1.15 7.82
C ASN A 41 -5.07 -2.17 8.70
N LEU A 42 -4.31 -2.95 9.46
CA LEU A 42 -4.83 -3.90 10.44
C LEU A 42 -4.95 -3.16 11.79
N GLY A 43 -6.14 -2.66 12.13
CA GLY A 43 -6.35 -1.97 13.41
C GLY A 43 -7.58 -1.08 13.46
N GLY A 44 -7.69 -0.27 14.52
CA GLY A 44 -8.74 0.75 14.67
C GLY A 44 -10.06 0.26 15.27
N LYS A 45 -10.15 -1.02 15.67
CA LYS A 45 -11.34 -1.60 16.30
C LYS A 45 -11.25 -1.66 17.83
N SER A 46 -10.50 -0.77 18.46
CA SER A 46 -10.41 -0.72 19.91
C SER A 46 -11.74 -0.25 20.51
N SER A 47 -12.17 -0.90 21.60
CA SER A 47 -13.37 -0.48 22.30
C SER A 47 -13.19 0.89 22.96
N GLY A 48 -14.29 1.63 23.05
CA GLY A 48 -14.33 2.89 23.80
C GLY A 48 -14.00 2.66 25.28
N ARG A 49 -13.22 3.57 25.88
CA ARG A 49 -12.76 3.46 27.29
C ARG A 49 -13.71 4.12 28.30
N CYS A 50 -14.91 4.55 27.89
CA CYS A 50 -15.92 5.23 28.70
C CYS A 50 -15.33 6.34 29.60
N LEU A 51 -14.50 7.20 29.00
CA LEU A 51 -13.87 8.33 29.66
C LEU A 51 -14.84 9.50 29.76
N GLY A 52 -14.69 10.32 30.80
CA GLY A 52 -15.55 11.48 31.03
C GLY A 52 -15.80 11.76 32.50
N ILE A 53 -16.65 12.75 32.73
CA ILE A 53 -17.14 13.15 34.05
C ILE A 53 -18.21 12.15 34.48
N LYS A 54 -18.10 11.65 35.71
CA LYS A 54 -19.07 10.74 36.34
C LYS A 54 -19.96 11.46 37.34
N LYS A 55 -19.42 12.47 38.02
CA LYS A 55 -20.16 13.31 38.97
C LYS A 55 -20.09 14.76 38.56
N VAL A 56 -21.27 15.34 38.39
CA VAL A 56 -21.43 16.75 38.05
C VAL A 56 -21.39 17.58 39.33
N GLU A 57 -21.36 18.90 39.19
CA GLU A 57 -21.39 19.83 40.32
C GLU A 57 -22.64 19.62 41.20
N GLY A 58 -22.50 19.83 42.52
CA GLY A 58 -23.59 19.66 43.49
C GLY A 58 -23.96 18.22 43.83
N HIS A 59 -23.39 17.22 43.16
CA HIS A 59 -23.64 15.82 43.50
C HIS A 59 -22.90 15.40 44.78
N TYR A 60 -23.58 14.64 45.62
CA TYR A 60 -22.98 14.11 46.84
C TYR A 60 -21.85 13.10 46.53
N VAL A 61 -20.72 13.23 47.23
CA VAL A 61 -19.51 12.43 47.01
C VAL A 61 -19.06 11.78 48.30
N HIS A 62 -19.04 10.45 48.32
CA HIS A 62 -18.37 9.69 49.37
C HIS A 62 -16.86 9.70 49.17
N ALA A 63 -16.11 9.52 50.26
CA ALA A 63 -14.67 9.30 50.19
C ALA A 63 -14.35 8.17 49.18
N ARG A 64 -13.37 8.41 48.30
CA ARG A 64 -12.93 7.50 47.21
C ARG A 64 -13.91 7.33 46.04
N SER A 65 -14.97 8.12 45.97
CA SER A 65 -15.80 8.13 44.77
C SER A 65 -15.07 8.79 43.59
N ILE A 66 -15.19 8.20 42.40
CA ILE A 66 -14.52 8.69 41.19
C ILE A 66 -15.34 9.84 40.59
N LEU A 67 -14.74 11.04 40.53
CA LEU A 67 -15.36 12.23 39.94
C LEU A 67 -15.37 12.17 38.39
N GLY A 68 -14.29 11.68 37.81
CA GLY A 68 -14.15 11.52 36.37
C GLY A 68 -12.90 10.73 36.02
N THR A 69 -12.85 10.25 34.78
CA THR A 69 -11.71 9.51 34.23
C THR A 69 -11.28 10.16 32.91
N GLN A 70 -9.99 10.51 32.79
CA GLN A 70 -9.45 11.27 31.65
C GLN A 70 -8.10 10.69 31.19
N ARG A 71 -7.86 10.60 29.87
CA ARG A 71 -6.59 10.06 29.32
C ARG A 71 -5.40 10.99 29.50
N HIS A 72 -5.65 12.27 29.25
CA HIS A 72 -4.70 13.36 29.45
C HIS A 72 -5.32 14.34 30.45
N PHE A 73 -4.50 15.17 31.07
CA PHE A 73 -4.98 16.19 31.99
C PHE A 73 -5.80 17.24 31.23
N ARG A 74 -7.13 17.09 31.31
CA ARG A 74 -8.11 18.10 30.90
C ARG A 74 -8.61 18.88 32.12
N TRP A 75 -8.75 18.19 33.25
CA TRP A 75 -9.12 18.76 34.54
C TRP A 75 -8.00 18.50 35.55
N HIS A 76 -7.67 19.55 36.31
CA HIS A 76 -6.70 19.47 37.39
C HIS A 76 -7.40 19.10 38.70
N PRO A 77 -6.76 18.28 39.56
CA PRO A 77 -7.32 17.99 40.87
C PRO A 77 -7.41 19.28 41.70
N GLY A 78 -8.54 19.47 42.37
CA GLY A 78 -8.75 20.54 43.35
C GLY A 78 -8.54 20.03 44.78
N ALA A 79 -9.01 20.83 45.76
CA ALA A 79 -8.97 20.46 47.17
C ALA A 79 -9.65 19.09 47.43
N HIS A 80 -9.04 18.29 48.30
CA HIS A 80 -9.49 16.95 48.71
C HIS A 80 -9.66 15.92 47.58
N SER A 81 -9.11 16.20 46.39
CA SER A 81 -9.13 15.32 45.23
C SER A 81 -7.73 14.82 44.91
N ALA A 82 -7.53 13.50 44.86
CA ALA A 82 -6.23 12.89 44.53
C ALA A 82 -6.25 12.27 43.13
N ILE A 83 -5.13 12.35 42.41
CA ILE A 83 -4.93 11.65 41.14
C ILE A 83 -4.56 10.20 41.43
N ARG A 84 -5.16 9.27 40.68
CA ARG A 84 -4.79 7.85 40.71
C ARG A 84 -3.94 7.50 39.48
N TRP A 85 -2.89 6.71 39.69
CA TRP A 85 -2.10 6.06 38.64
C TRP A 85 -2.92 4.99 37.91
N ARG A 86 -3.73 5.42 36.95
CA ARG A 86 -4.32 4.57 35.91
C ARG A 86 -4.28 5.35 34.59
N TRP A 87 -3.13 5.96 34.30
CA TRP A 87 -2.97 6.92 33.20
C TRP A 87 -1.56 6.93 32.58
N PHE A 88 -0.97 5.74 32.40
CA PHE A 88 -0.09 5.41 31.27
C PHE A 88 -0.58 4.10 30.67
#